data_AF-A0A2I0II12-F1
#
_entry.id   AF-A0A2I0II12-F1
#
_cell.length_a   1.000
_cell.length_b   1.000
_cell.length_c   1.000
_cell.angle_alpha   90.00
_cell.angle_beta   90.00
_cell.angle_gamma   90.00
#
_symmetry.space_group_name_H-M   'P 1'
#
loop_
_entity.id
_entity.type
_entity.pdbx_description
1 polymer ?
#
loop_
_entity_poly.entity_id
_entity_poly.type
_entity_poly.pdbx_seq_one_letter_code
_entity_poly.pdbx_strand_id
1 'polypeptide(L)'
;MDPACAFYGLPTDEEFFQALVALNDPWLEFLVDLRKSSYRRSEEIHLRWSKIKLVMDTLVEIEEKARTLGHGIEATKGRLTRELR
;
A
#
# COMPACT_ATOMS: atom_id res chain seq x y z
N MET A 1 -16.64 9.57 -15.66
CA MET A 1 -15.36 9.03 -16.13
C MET A 1 -14.82 8.14 -15.05
N ASP A 2 -14.63 6.86 -15.35
CA ASP A 2 -14.06 5.88 -14.42
C ASP A 2 -12.56 6.14 -14.27
N PRO A 3 -12.02 6.37 -13.06
CA PRO A 3 -10.59 6.59 -12.84
C PRO A 3 -9.71 5.38 -13.20
N ALA A 4 -10.28 4.18 -13.39
CA ALA A 4 -9.56 3.03 -13.93
C ALA A 4 -9.24 3.16 -15.44
N CYS A 5 -9.91 4.07 -16.15
CA CYS A 5 -9.72 4.28 -17.59
C CYS A 5 -8.35 4.90 -17.95
N ALA A 6 -7.67 5.55 -16.99
CA ALA A 6 -6.34 6.13 -17.22
C ALA A 6 -5.21 5.09 -17.29
N PHE A 7 -5.44 3.83 -16.87
CA PHE A 7 -4.41 2.78 -16.85
C PHE A 7 -4.38 1.90 -18.11
N TYR A 8 -5.45 1.87 -18.93
CA TYR A 8 -5.54 1.00 -20.12
C TYR A 8 -4.96 1.62 -21.40
N GLY A 9 -4.40 2.83 -21.33
CA GLY A 9 -3.87 3.57 -22.49
C GLY A 9 -2.34 3.62 -22.59
N LEU A 10 -1.62 3.03 -21.63
CA LEU A 10 -0.16 2.99 -21.69
C LEU A 10 0.27 1.77 -22.52
N PRO A 11 1.15 1.95 -23.52
CA PRO A 11 1.68 0.83 -24.27
C PRO A 11 2.37 -0.14 -23.30
N THR A 12 2.20 -1.43 -23.57
CA THR A 12 2.96 -2.47 -22.88
C THR A 12 4.46 -2.21 -23.06
N ASP A 13 5.28 -2.81 -22.21
CA ASP A 13 6.73 -2.71 -22.33
C ASP A 13 7.15 -3.09 -23.76
N GLU A 14 6.69 -4.23 -24.25
CA GLU A 14 6.97 -4.73 -25.60
C GLU A 14 6.58 -3.74 -26.70
N GLU A 15 5.36 -3.17 -26.66
CA GLU A 15 4.90 -2.19 -27.66
C GLU A 15 5.72 -0.89 -27.64
N PHE A 16 6.13 -0.43 -26.45
CA PHE A 16 6.98 0.74 -26.31
C PHE A 16 8.40 0.48 -26.83
N PHE A 17 8.99 -0.68 -26.51
CA PHE A 17 10.30 -1.06 -27.01
C PHE A 17 10.28 -1.22 -28.54
N GLN A 18 9.26 -1.87 -29.09
CA GLN A 18 9.09 -2.01 -30.54
C GLN A 18 8.92 -0.66 -31.23
N ALA A 19 8.16 0.27 -30.65
CA ALA A 19 8.01 1.62 -31.19
C ALA A 19 9.34 2.39 -31.19
N LEU A 20 10.12 2.32 -30.11
CA LEU A 20 11.40 3.02 -30.03
C LEU A 20 12.47 2.41 -30.95
N VAL A 21 12.49 1.08 -31.10
CA VAL A 21 13.37 0.38 -32.05
C VAL A 21 12.99 0.73 -33.49
N ALA A 22 11.69 0.79 -33.80
CA ALA A 22 11.19 1.16 -35.12
C ALA A 22 11.53 2.61 -35.50
N LEU A 23 11.66 3.50 -34.51
CA LEU A 23 12.10 4.90 -34.71
C LEU A 23 13.61 5.04 -34.89
N ASN A 24 14.39 3.97 -34.69
CA ASN A 24 15.86 3.99 -34.65
C ASN A 24 16.39 5.14 -33.78
N ASP A 25 15.73 5.35 -32.64
CA ASP A 25 15.97 6.53 -31.81
C ASP A 25 17.34 6.40 -31.12
N PRO A 26 18.27 7.34 -31.32
CA PRO A 26 19.59 7.30 -30.67
C PRO A 26 19.51 7.41 -29.14
N TRP A 27 18.37 7.82 -28.59
CA TRP A 27 18.11 7.90 -27.15
C TRP A 27 17.44 6.65 -26.58
N LEU A 28 17.27 5.59 -27.37
CA LEU A 28 16.63 4.34 -26.95
C LEU A 28 17.21 3.84 -25.62
N GLU A 29 18.53 3.71 -25.49
CA GLU A 29 19.16 3.24 -24.24
C GLU A 29 18.82 4.13 -23.05
N PHE A 30 18.87 5.45 -23.22
CA PHE A 30 18.53 6.41 -22.17
C PHE A 30 17.05 6.32 -21.74
N LEU A 31 16.12 6.20 -22.69
CA LEU A 31 14.69 6.10 -22.42
C LEU A 31 14.33 4.79 -21.69
N VAL A 32 15.01 3.70 -22.06
CA VAL A 32 14.87 2.40 -21.39
C VAL A 32 15.38 2.46 -19.95
N ASP A 33 16.53 3.08 -19.73
CA ASP A 33 17.08 3.25 -18.39
C ASP A 33 16.22 4.18 -17.51
N LEU A 34 15.70 5.26 -18.09
CA LEU A 34 14.77 6.15 -17.40
C LEU A 34 13.50 5.40 -16.98
N ARG A 35 12.93 4.59 -17.87
CA ARG A 35 11.74 3.79 -17.58
C ARG A 35 12.00 2.73 -16.49
N LYS A 36 13.12 2.00 -16.57
CA LYS A 36 13.54 1.04 -15.52
C LYS A 36 13.72 1.72 -14.17
N SER A 37 14.33 2.90 -14.14
CA SER A 37 14.53 3.67 -12.90
C SER A 37 13.19 4.10 -12.27
N SER A 38 12.20 4.45 -13.11
CA SER A 38 10.85 4.79 -12.68
C SER A 38 10.13 3.58 -12.07
N TYR A 39 10.20 2.41 -12.71
CA TYR A 39 9.62 1.18 -12.17
C TYR A 39 10.24 0.79 -10.82
N ARG A 40 11.57 0.80 -10.70
CA ARG A 40 12.25 0.51 -9.43
C ARG A 40 11.80 1.45 -8.31
N ARG A 41 11.67 2.74 -8.60
CA ARG A 41 11.19 3.73 -7.62
C ARG A 41 9.73 3.46 -7.21
N SER A 42 8.88 3.05 -8.16
CA SER A 42 7.51 2.67 -7.88
C SER A 42 7.43 1.44 -6.97
N GLU A 43 8.21 0.39 -7.25
CA GLU A 43 8.30 -0.81 -6.40
C GLU A 43 8.75 -0.49 -4.97
N GLU A 44 9.76 0.36 -4.82
CA GLU A 44 10.22 0.83 -3.50
C GLU A 44 9.10 1.58 -2.75
N ILE A 45 8.35 2.43 -3.43
CA ILE A 45 7.20 3.14 -2.85
C ILE A 45 6.11 2.14 -2.43
N HIS A 46 5.79 1.16 -3.28
CA HIS A 46 4.82 0.11 -2.95
C HIS A 46 5.24 -0.71 -1.72
N LEU A 47 6.51 -1.11 -1.63
CA LEU A 47 7.05 -1.82 -0.47
C LEU A 47 6.95 -0.98 0.81
N ARG A 48 7.25 0.32 0.73
CA ARG A 48 7.10 1.24 1.86
C ARG A 48 5.64 1.40 2.29
N TRP A 49 4.71 1.52 1.34
CA TRP A 49 3.28 1.57 1.64
C TRP A 49 2.77 0.28 2.29
N SER A 50 3.22 -0.89 1.84
CA SER A 50 2.88 -2.18 2.47
C SER A 50 3.34 -2.25 3.93
N LYS A 51 4.53 -1.73 4.24
CA LYS A 51 5.02 -1.64 5.64
C LYS A 51 4.17 -0.70 6.49
N ILE A 52 3.82 0.48 5.96
CA ILE A 52 2.96 1.45 6.65
C ILE A 52 1.59 0.82 6.93
N LYS A 53 1.02 0.14 5.93
CA LYS A 53 -0.26 -0.55 6.07
C LYS A 53 -0.21 -1.60 7.18
N LEU A 54 0.83 -2.44 7.22
CA LEU A 54 1.00 -3.44 8.28
C LEU A 54 1.03 -2.80 9.67
N VAL A 55 1.74 -1.68 9.84
CA VAL A 55 1.78 -0.95 11.12
C VAL A 55 0.40 -0.42 11.49
N MET A 56 -0.33 0.19 10.54
CA MET A 56 -1.68 0.69 10.79
C MET A 56 -2.65 -0.44 11.17
N ASP A 57 -2.64 -1.56 10.45
CA ASP A 57 -3.47 -2.72 10.74
C ASP A 57 -3.18 -3.27 12.15
N THR A 58 -1.90 -3.31 12.54
CA THR A 58 -1.47 -3.73 13.88
C THR A 58 -1.97 -2.76 14.96
N LEU A 59 -1.92 -1.45 14.72
CA LEU A 59 -2.40 -0.46 15.69
C LEU A 59 -3.91 -0.56 15.90
N VAL A 60 -4.68 -0.80 14.84
CA VAL A 60 -6.13 -1.05 14.93
C VAL A 60 -6.42 -2.28 15.78
N GLU A 61 -5.67 -3.37 15.59
CA GLU A 61 -5.82 -4.58 16.41
C GLU A 61 -5.51 -4.34 17.89
N ILE A 62 -4.45 -3.57 18.18
CA ILE A 62 -4.09 -3.18 19.55
C ILE A 62 -5.21 -2.35 20.19
N GLU A 63 -5.76 -1.40 19.45
CA GLU A 63 -6.85 -0.55 19.94
C GLU A 63 -8.10 -1.40 20.30
N GLU A 64 -8.47 -2.35 19.45
CA GLU A 64 -9.60 -3.25 19.71
C GLU A 64 -9.37 -4.12 20.95
N LYS A 65 -8.16 -4.67 21.11
CA LYS A 65 -7.78 -5.46 22.28
C LYS A 65 -7.77 -4.62 23.56
N ALA A 66 -7.29 -3.38 23.50
CA ALA A 66 -7.31 -2.47 24.64
C ALA A 66 -8.76 -2.11 25.04
N ARG A 67 -9.63 -1.89 24.07
CA ARG A 67 -11.06 -1.58 24.30
C ARG A 67 -11.77 -2.73 24.99
N THR A 68 -11.61 -3.95 24.47
CA THR A 68 -12.20 -5.16 25.04
C THR A 68 -11.70 -5.43 26.46
N LEU A 69 -10.40 -5.24 26.71
CA LEU A 69 -9.84 -5.33 28.06
C LEU A 69 -10.45 -4.29 29.01
N GLY A 70 -10.57 -3.04 28.57
CA GLY A 70 -11.19 -1.97 29.36
C GLY A 70 -12.63 -2.30 29.79
N HIS A 71 -13.44 -2.83 28.87
CA HIS A 71 -14.79 -3.29 29.19
C HIS A 71 -14.80 -4.44 30.20
N GLY A 72 -13.87 -5.40 30.08
CA GLY A 72 -13.75 -6.50 31.03
C GLY A 72 -13.36 -6.05 32.44
N ILE A 73 -12.48 -5.05 32.56
CA ILE A 73 -12.11 -4.45 33.85
C ILE A 73 -13.31 -3.78 34.50
N GLU A 74 -14.07 -2.98 33.73
CA GLU A 74 -15.22 -2.25 34.28
C GLU A 74 -16.35 -3.21 34.70
N ALA A 75 -16.60 -4.27 33.92
CA ALA A 75 -17.54 -5.33 34.29
C ALA A 75 -17.13 -6.02 35.60
N THR A 76 -15.84 -6.33 35.76
CA THR A 76 -15.29 -6.98 36.96
C THR A 76 -15.44 -6.07 38.18
N LYS A 77 -15.08 -4.79 38.05
CA LYS A 77 -15.24 -3.77 39.10
C LYS A 77 -16.71 -3.63 39.53
N GLY A 78 -17.63 -3.60 38.56
CA GLY A 78 -19.07 -3.56 38.82
C GLY A 78 -19.61 -4.81 39.54
N ARG A 79 -19.01 -5.98 39.30
CA ARG A 79 -19.36 -7.22 40.04
C ARG A 79 -18.88 -7.16 41.49
N LEU A 80 -17.60 -6.85 41.70
CA LEU A 80 -17.01 -6.70 43.04
C LEU A 80 -17.75 -5.67 43.90
N THR A 81 -18.13 -4.53 43.30
CA THR A 81 -18.88 -3.49 44.02
C THR A 81 -20.26 -3.96 44.49
N ARG A 82 -20.88 -4.90 43.76
CA ARG A 82 -22.17 -5.50 44.16
C ARG A 82 -22.00 -6.59 45.21
N GLU A 83 -20.94 -7.39 45.13
CA GLU A 83 -20.65 -8.46 46.11
C GLU A 83 -20.22 -7.91 47.48
N LEU A 84 -19.67 -6.69 47.52
CA LEU A 84 -19.23 -6.02 48.76
C LEU A 84 -20.31 -5.13 49.43
N ARG A 85 -21.52 -5.08 48.88
CA ARG A 85 -22.69 -4.38 49.46
C ARG A 85 -23.67 -5.38 50.04
#